data_AF-A0A3S0FYR9-F1
#
_entry.id   AF-A0A3S0FYR9-F1
#
_cell.length_a   1.000
_cell.length_b   1.000
_cell.length_c   1.000
_cell.angle_alpha   90.00
_cell.angle_beta   90.00
_cell.angle_gamma   90.00
#
_symmetry.space_group_name_H-M   'P 1'
#
loop_
_entity.id
_entity.type
_entity.pdbx_description
1 polymer ?
#
loop_
_entity_poly.entity_id
_entity_poly.type
_entity_poly.pdbx_seq_one_letter_code
_entity_poly.pdbx_strand_id
1 'polypeptide(L)'
;MKEILISKLFDYIRDNNPDIVFALEAEDKLRYWLYDKISGVEGLIKDLKKSGQPDYIIEETCMDDMTKELRPSRYNYIINLLEHEFEKDYNQLIQSGLLQHEVVNMIGYCHSVFDDLKFSEETEGNRFTYYAIAGAISEYLESNRVNETVSNELQQSAETEG
;
A
#
# COMPACT_ATOMS: atom_id res chain seq x y z
N MET A 1 -25.36 -3.19 -7.98
CA MET A 1 -24.65 -1.96 -7.58
C MET A 1 -23.87 -2.14 -6.29
N LYS A 2 -24.47 -2.38 -5.11
CA LYS A 2 -23.70 -2.59 -3.86
C LYS A 2 -22.60 -3.67 -4.00
N GLU A 3 -22.96 -4.87 -4.44
CA GLU A 3 -21.99 -5.95 -4.66
C GLU A 3 -20.91 -5.60 -5.70
N ILE A 4 -21.27 -4.81 -6.72
CA ILE A 4 -20.31 -4.35 -7.75
C ILE A 4 -19.30 -3.38 -7.11
N LEU A 5 -19.77 -2.44 -6.29
CA LEU A 5 -18.92 -1.50 -5.58
C LEU A 5 -18.03 -2.20 -4.54
N ILE A 6 -18.53 -3.23 -3.85
CA ILE A 6 -17.71 -4.04 -2.93
C ILE A 6 -16.57 -4.70 -3.69
N SER A 7 -16.87 -5.36 -4.81
CA SER A 7 -15.84 -5.99 -5.64
C SER A 7 -14.81 -4.98 -6.13
N LYS A 8 -15.27 -3.84 -6.68
CA LYS A 8 -14.38 -2.78 -7.17
C LYS A 8 -13.51 -2.17 -6.07
N LEU A 9 -14.07 -1.93 -4.89
CA LEU A 9 -13.33 -1.40 -3.75
C LEU A 9 -12.30 -2.40 -3.25
N PHE A 10 -12.66 -3.68 -3.17
CA PHE A 10 -11.73 -4.74 -2.80
C PHE A 10 -10.57 -4.88 -3.79
N ASP A 11 -10.86 -4.90 -5.10
CA ASP A 11 -9.82 -4.91 -6.14
C ASP A 11 -8.93 -3.67 -6.05
N TYR A 12 -9.52 -2.49 -5.84
CA TYR A 12 -8.76 -1.24 -5.67
C TYR A 12 -7.78 -1.32 -4.49
N ILE A 13 -8.23 -1.71 -3.30
CA ILE A 13 -7.33 -1.75 -2.13
C ILE A 13 -6.32 -2.89 -2.21
N ARG A 14 -6.65 -4.00 -2.86
CA ARG A 14 -5.68 -5.09 -3.10
C ARG A 14 -4.51 -4.59 -3.94
N ASP A 15 -4.81 -3.81 -4.97
CA ASP A 15 -3.81 -3.38 -5.95
C ASP A 15 -3.07 -2.12 -5.49
N ASN A 16 -3.70 -1.24 -4.70
CA ASN A 16 -3.15 0.06 -4.32
C ASN A 16 -2.83 0.21 -2.83
N ASN A 17 -3.44 -0.56 -1.93
CA ASN A 17 -3.26 -0.41 -0.49
C ASN A 17 -3.23 -1.79 0.21
N PRO A 18 -2.36 -2.72 -0.21
CA PRO A 18 -2.33 -4.08 0.36
C PRO A 18 -1.94 -4.08 1.84
N ASP A 19 -1.27 -3.04 2.33
CA ASP A 19 -1.02 -2.80 3.76
C ASP A 19 -2.33 -2.70 4.56
N ILE A 20 -3.34 -2.02 4.01
CA ILE A 20 -4.68 -1.93 4.63
C ILE A 20 -5.37 -3.30 4.59
N VAL A 21 -5.25 -4.04 3.49
CA VAL A 21 -5.84 -5.38 3.37
C VAL A 21 -5.27 -6.30 4.45
N PHE A 22 -3.94 -6.38 4.56
CA PHE A 22 -3.29 -7.24 5.57
C PHE A 22 -3.64 -6.84 7.00
N ALA A 23 -3.67 -5.55 7.31
CA ALA A 23 -4.07 -5.08 8.64
C ALA A 23 -5.52 -5.46 8.97
N LEU A 24 -6.44 -5.29 8.01
CA LEU A 24 -7.86 -5.63 8.19
C LEU A 24 -8.11 -7.13 8.27
N GLU A 25 -7.38 -7.95 7.50
CA GLU A 25 -7.49 -9.41 7.56
C GLU A 25 -6.95 -9.97 8.87
N ALA A 26 -5.82 -9.43 9.37
CA ALA A 26 -5.25 -9.82 10.66
C ALA A 26 -6.22 -9.59 11.83
N GLU A 27 -7.12 -8.60 11.70
CA GLU A 27 -8.13 -8.26 12.69
C GLU A 27 -9.53 -8.85 12.40
N ASP A 28 -9.70 -9.63 11.33
CA ASP A 28 -11.00 -10.13 10.84
C ASP A 28 -12.03 -9.01 10.58
N LYS A 29 -11.56 -7.83 10.13
CA LYS A 29 -12.35 -6.62 9.90
C LYS A 29 -12.56 -6.24 8.45
N LEU A 30 -11.90 -6.92 7.50
CA LEU A 30 -11.95 -6.56 6.08
C LEU A 30 -13.39 -6.46 5.54
N ARG A 31 -14.20 -7.48 5.81
CA ARG A 31 -15.59 -7.50 5.36
C ARG A 31 -16.39 -6.33 5.94
N TYR A 32 -16.24 -6.07 7.25
CA TYR A 32 -16.93 -4.97 7.92
C TYR A 32 -16.54 -3.62 7.31
N TRP A 33 -15.24 -3.38 7.11
CA TRP A 33 -14.71 -2.15 6.54
C TRP A 33 -15.24 -1.88 5.13
N LEU A 34 -15.31 -2.91 4.27
CA LEU A 34 -15.88 -2.79 2.92
C LEU A 34 -17.35 -2.37 2.98
N TYR A 35 -18.17 -3.01 3.81
CA TYR A 35 -19.59 -2.64 3.95
C TYR A 35 -19.78 -1.24 4.54
N ASP A 36 -18.92 -0.82 5.46
CA ASP A 36 -18.96 0.52 6.06
C ASP A 36 -18.68 1.61 5.01
N LYS A 37 -17.63 1.44 4.18
CA LYS A 37 -17.34 2.35 3.05
C LYS A 37 -18.52 2.44 2.06
N ILE A 38 -19.15 1.32 1.70
CA ILE A 38 -20.37 1.35 0.84
C ILE A 38 -21.53 2.09 1.54
N SER A 39 -21.71 1.86 2.84
CA SER A 39 -22.78 2.49 3.60
C SER A 39 -22.63 4.03 3.61
N GLY A 40 -21.38 4.52 3.65
CA GLY A 40 -21.06 5.94 3.55
C GLY A 40 -21.54 6.60 2.25
N VAL A 41 -21.57 5.88 1.13
CA VAL A 41 -21.98 6.41 -0.19
C VAL A 41 -23.43 6.09 -0.56
N GLU A 42 -24.24 5.49 0.33
CA GLU A 42 -25.63 5.16 0.00
C GLU A 42 -26.50 6.38 -0.34
N GLY A 43 -26.26 7.52 0.31
CA GLY A 43 -26.92 8.78 0.00
C GLY A 43 -26.60 9.24 -1.42
N LEU A 44 -25.31 9.24 -1.76
CA LEU A 44 -24.81 9.61 -3.07
C LEU A 44 -25.40 8.72 -4.19
N ILE A 45 -25.48 7.40 -3.96
CA ILE A 45 -26.12 6.47 -4.90
C ILE A 45 -27.58 6.86 -5.16
N LYS A 46 -28.34 7.20 -4.11
CA LYS A 46 -29.76 7.57 -4.24
C LYS A 46 -29.92 8.86 -5.03
N ASP A 47 -29.09 9.86 -4.75
CA ASP A 47 -29.16 11.17 -5.41
C ASP A 47 -28.77 11.08 -6.89
N LEU A 48 -27.73 10.32 -7.22
CA LEU A 48 -27.31 10.12 -8.61
C LEU A 48 -28.33 9.30 -9.41
N LYS A 49 -28.95 8.26 -8.82
CA LYS A 49 -30.06 7.54 -9.46
C LYS A 49 -31.26 8.43 -9.72
N LYS A 50 -31.63 9.28 -8.75
CA LYS A 50 -32.76 10.20 -8.86
C LYS A 50 -32.54 11.25 -9.95
N SER A 51 -31.29 11.66 -10.18
CA SER A 51 -30.91 12.57 -11.28
C SER A 51 -30.77 11.89 -12.64
N GLY A 52 -31.06 10.59 -12.72
CA GLY A 52 -31.05 9.84 -13.99
C GLY A 52 -29.65 9.52 -14.51
N GLN A 53 -28.63 9.52 -13.63
CA GLN A 53 -27.27 9.17 -14.04
C GLN A 53 -27.17 7.70 -14.46
N PRO A 54 -26.39 7.38 -15.51
CA PRO A 54 -26.08 6.00 -15.86
C PRO A 54 -25.32 5.27 -14.75
N ASP A 55 -25.55 3.96 -14.61
CA ASP A 55 -24.94 3.16 -13.54
C ASP A 55 -23.39 3.26 -13.50
N TYR A 56 -22.72 3.31 -14.65
CA TYR A 56 -21.25 3.42 -14.70
C TYR A 56 -20.72 4.74 -14.12
N ILE A 57 -21.45 5.86 -14.33
CA ILE A 57 -21.12 7.17 -13.74
C ILE A 57 -21.32 7.12 -12.23
N ILE A 58 -22.41 6.49 -11.78
CA ILE A 58 -22.68 6.30 -10.35
C ILE A 58 -21.55 5.50 -9.70
N GLU A 59 -21.13 4.41 -10.35
CA GLU A 59 -20.06 3.55 -9.84
C GLU A 59 -18.73 4.29 -9.74
N GLU A 60 -18.33 5.02 -10.79
CA GLU A 60 -17.10 5.83 -10.80
C GLU A 60 -17.13 6.90 -9.70
N THR A 61 -18.23 7.65 -9.60
CA THR A 61 -18.38 8.72 -8.60
C THR A 61 -18.32 8.16 -7.17
N CYS A 62 -18.94 7.00 -6.91
CA CYS A 62 -18.89 6.37 -5.60
C CYS A 62 -17.49 5.83 -5.28
N MET A 63 -16.81 5.25 -6.27
CA MET A 63 -15.42 4.79 -6.09
C MET A 63 -14.51 5.96 -5.71
N ASP A 64 -14.61 7.07 -6.44
CA ASP A 64 -13.82 8.28 -6.17
C ASP A 64 -14.01 8.80 -4.74
N ASP A 65 -15.25 8.81 -4.24
CA ASP A 65 -15.54 9.24 -2.87
C ASP A 65 -14.97 8.26 -1.83
N MET A 66 -15.19 6.95 -2.02
CA MET A 66 -14.74 5.91 -1.07
C MET A 66 -13.22 5.80 -0.98
N THR A 67 -12.50 6.02 -2.08
CA THR A 67 -11.03 5.89 -2.16
C THR A 67 -10.30 7.20 -1.94
N LYS A 68 -11.00 8.33 -1.78
CA LYS A 68 -10.38 9.66 -1.67
C LYS A 68 -9.29 9.73 -0.59
N GLU A 69 -9.55 9.18 0.59
CA GLU A 69 -8.61 9.19 1.72
C GLU A 69 -7.47 8.18 1.57
N LEU A 70 -7.56 7.27 0.58
CA LEU A 70 -6.55 6.26 0.30
C LEU A 70 -5.53 6.74 -0.74
N ARG A 71 -5.74 7.93 -1.31
CA ARG A 71 -4.89 8.55 -2.31
C ARG A 71 -4.02 9.65 -1.68
N PRO A 72 -2.75 9.74 -2.07
CA PRO A 72 -2.04 8.82 -2.94
C PRO A 72 -1.64 7.55 -2.19
N SER A 73 -1.44 6.47 -2.93
CA SER A 73 -1.03 5.19 -2.36
C SER A 73 0.44 5.25 -1.92
N ARG A 74 0.69 5.05 -0.63
CA ARG A 74 2.05 4.86 -0.09
C ARG A 74 2.73 3.63 -0.70
N TYR A 75 1.97 2.56 -0.92
CA TYR A 75 2.46 1.33 -1.55
C TYR A 75 2.98 1.56 -2.97
N ASN A 76 2.17 2.18 -3.83
CA ASN A 76 2.57 2.50 -5.21
C ASN A 76 3.72 3.51 -5.23
N TYR A 77 3.74 4.46 -4.30
CA TYR A 77 4.84 5.41 -4.17
C TYR A 77 6.17 4.71 -3.88
N ILE A 78 6.19 3.78 -2.92
CA ILE A 78 7.39 2.99 -2.60
C ILE A 78 7.78 2.08 -3.77
N ILE A 79 6.83 1.43 -4.46
CA ILE A 79 7.15 0.65 -5.67
C ILE A 79 7.85 1.50 -6.71
N ASN A 80 7.32 2.69 -7.00
CA ASN A 80 7.93 3.60 -7.97
C ASN A 80 9.35 4.00 -7.52
N LEU A 81 9.56 4.29 -6.24
CA LEU A 81 10.89 4.58 -5.70
C LEU A 81 11.84 3.39 -5.83
N LEU A 82 11.39 2.18 -5.50
CA LEU A 82 12.20 0.98 -5.62
C LEU A 82 12.62 0.73 -7.08
N GLU A 83 11.70 0.87 -8.03
CA GLU A 83 11.99 0.67 -9.45
C GLU A 83 13.03 1.65 -9.98
N HIS A 84 13.00 2.92 -9.54
CA HIS A 84 13.84 3.98 -10.10
C HIS A 84 15.14 4.25 -9.33
N GLU A 85 15.14 4.13 -8.01
CA GLU A 85 16.29 4.44 -7.14
C GLU A 85 16.98 3.19 -6.59
N PHE A 86 16.25 2.08 -6.46
CA PHE A 86 16.73 0.83 -5.85
C PHE A 86 16.53 -0.37 -6.78
N GLU A 87 16.76 -0.18 -8.09
CA GLU A 87 16.43 -1.14 -9.15
C GLU A 87 16.95 -2.57 -8.87
N LYS A 88 18.14 -2.68 -8.28
CA LYS A 88 18.72 -3.98 -7.92
C LYS A 88 17.88 -4.70 -6.86
N ASP A 89 17.50 -4.02 -5.78
CA ASP A 89 16.67 -4.57 -4.72
C ASP A 89 15.26 -4.88 -5.23
N TYR A 90 14.69 -3.97 -6.02
CA TYR A 90 13.40 -4.18 -6.68
C TYR A 90 13.36 -5.48 -7.49
N ASN A 91 14.35 -5.69 -8.37
CA ASN A 91 14.44 -6.90 -9.18
C ASN A 91 14.63 -8.16 -8.34
N GLN A 92 15.41 -8.09 -7.25
CA GLN A 92 15.58 -9.21 -6.34
C GLN A 92 14.26 -9.58 -5.64
N LEU A 93 13.49 -8.58 -5.19
CA LEU A 93 12.19 -8.76 -4.56
C LEU A 93 11.13 -9.32 -5.52
N ILE A 94 11.18 -8.96 -6.79
CA ILE A 94 10.34 -9.58 -7.83
C ILE A 94 10.71 -11.04 -8.01
N GLN A 95 12.01 -11.34 -8.19
CA GLN A 95 12.49 -12.70 -8.44
C GLN A 95 12.20 -13.65 -7.28
N SER A 96 12.21 -13.15 -6.05
CA SER A 96 11.86 -13.92 -4.85
C SER A 96 10.35 -14.00 -4.59
N GLY A 97 9.54 -13.20 -5.28
CA GLY A 97 8.10 -13.09 -5.03
C GLY A 97 7.74 -12.37 -3.73
N LEU A 98 8.67 -11.63 -3.13
CA LEU A 98 8.52 -10.96 -1.84
C LEU A 98 8.16 -9.47 -1.95
N LEU A 99 8.13 -8.90 -3.15
CA LEU A 99 7.92 -7.46 -3.36
C LEU A 99 6.73 -6.89 -2.57
N GLN A 100 5.55 -7.51 -2.66
CA GLN A 100 4.36 -7.00 -1.96
C GLN A 100 4.54 -6.99 -0.45
N HIS A 101 5.09 -8.06 0.12
CA HIS A 101 5.32 -8.20 1.55
C HIS A 101 6.35 -7.18 2.06
N GLU A 102 7.47 -7.06 1.35
CA GLU A 102 8.54 -6.16 1.75
C GLU A 102 8.15 -4.69 1.60
N VAL A 103 7.37 -4.33 0.57
CA VAL A 103 6.84 -2.97 0.46
C VAL A 103 5.88 -2.67 1.62
N VAL A 104 5.03 -3.61 2.05
CA VAL A 104 4.18 -3.39 3.24
C VAL A 104 5.04 -3.18 4.50
N ASN A 105 6.12 -3.94 4.67
CA ASN A 105 7.05 -3.72 5.78
C ASN A 105 7.74 -2.34 5.69
N MET A 106 8.13 -1.90 4.49
CA MET A 106 8.71 -0.58 4.26
C MET A 106 7.71 0.54 4.58
N ILE A 107 6.41 0.38 4.27
CA ILE A 107 5.37 1.34 4.68
C ILE A 107 5.35 1.47 6.21
N GLY A 108 5.42 0.34 6.92
CA GLY A 108 5.51 0.31 8.38
C GLY A 108 6.75 1.04 8.90
N TYR A 109 7.92 0.78 8.29
CA TYR A 109 9.18 1.44 8.65
C TYR A 109 9.15 2.96 8.38
N CYS A 110 8.58 3.37 7.23
CA CYS A 110 8.50 4.77 6.81
C CYS A 110 7.31 5.52 7.42
N HIS A 111 6.50 4.91 8.28
CA HIS A 111 5.22 5.45 8.72
C HIS A 111 5.34 6.88 9.31
N SER A 112 6.29 7.09 10.22
CA SER A 112 6.54 8.41 10.82
C SER A 112 6.98 9.45 9.78
N VAL A 113 7.80 9.05 8.81
CA VAL A 113 8.28 9.94 7.74
C VAL A 113 7.10 10.38 6.85
N PHE A 114 6.23 9.46 6.45
CA PHE A 114 5.02 9.81 5.70
C PHE A 114 4.11 10.78 6.47
N ASP A 115 3.94 10.57 7.77
CA ASP A 115 3.07 11.38 8.62
C ASP A 115 3.65 12.78 8.89
N ASP A 116 4.95 12.88 9.21
CA ASP A 116 5.64 14.14 9.45
C ASP A 116 5.64 15.04 8.20
N LEU A 117 5.73 14.43 7.03
CA LEU A 117 5.70 15.11 5.74
C LEU A 117 4.29 15.40 5.22
N LYS A 118 3.26 14.88 5.92
CA LYS A 118 1.85 14.98 5.52
C LYS A 118 1.65 14.53 4.07
N PHE A 119 2.06 13.31 3.78
CA PHE A 119 1.97 12.73 2.44
C PHE A 119 0.51 12.72 1.93
N SER A 120 0.29 13.38 0.79
CA SER A 120 -1.00 13.61 0.15
C SER A 120 -0.82 13.88 -1.35
N GLU A 121 -1.92 13.98 -2.10
CA GLU A 121 -1.90 14.27 -3.55
C GLU A 121 -1.22 15.62 -3.84
N GLU A 122 -1.21 16.55 -2.88
CA GLU A 122 -0.55 17.85 -3.00
C GLU A 122 0.96 17.75 -2.74
N THR A 123 1.41 16.79 -1.93
CA THR A 123 2.79 16.70 -1.44
C THR A 123 3.59 15.54 -2.04
N GLU A 124 2.96 14.61 -2.76
CA GLU A 124 3.63 13.44 -3.35
C GLU A 124 4.73 13.82 -4.36
N GLY A 125 4.52 14.91 -5.12
CA GLY A 125 5.48 15.42 -6.10
C GLY A 125 6.59 16.29 -5.51
N ASN A 126 6.61 16.49 -4.19
CA ASN A 126 7.63 17.31 -3.55
C ASN A 126 8.98 16.55 -3.50
N ARG A 127 10.04 17.19 -4.01
CA ARG A 127 11.40 16.63 -3.99
C ARG A 127 11.90 16.30 -2.58
N PHE A 128 11.52 17.08 -1.58
CA PHE A 128 11.89 16.79 -0.19
C PHE A 128 11.23 15.51 0.30
N THR A 129 9.95 15.31 -0.03
CA THR A 129 9.22 14.07 0.25
C THR A 129 9.90 12.87 -0.38
N TYR A 130 10.28 13.01 -1.65
CA TYR A 130 11.02 11.98 -2.39
C TYR A 130 12.31 11.56 -1.68
N TYR A 131 13.20 12.52 -1.38
CA TYR A 131 14.49 12.20 -0.77
C TYR A 131 14.36 11.67 0.67
N ALA A 132 13.40 12.17 1.45
CA ALA A 132 13.20 11.71 2.81
C ALA A 132 12.73 10.26 2.85
N ILE A 133 11.76 9.88 1.99
CA ILE A 133 11.26 8.51 1.91
C ILE A 133 12.31 7.58 1.29
N ALA A 134 13.01 8.02 0.24
CA ALA A 134 14.11 7.26 -0.35
C ALA A 134 15.21 6.98 0.69
N GLY A 135 15.57 7.96 1.52
CA GLY A 135 16.51 7.78 2.63
C GLY A 135 16.05 6.70 3.61
N ALA A 136 14.79 6.74 4.05
CA ALA A 136 14.22 5.74 4.94
C ALA A 136 14.19 4.33 4.33
N ILE A 137 13.87 4.21 3.03
CA ILE A 137 13.93 2.92 2.30
C ILE A 137 15.37 2.39 2.24
N SER A 138 16.35 3.26 1.98
CA SER A 138 17.76 2.86 1.97
C SER A 138 18.19 2.28 3.32
N GLU A 139 17.83 2.93 4.42
CA GLU A 139 18.11 2.44 5.78
C GLU A 139 17.44 1.09 6.06
N TYR A 140 16.19 0.91 5.62
CA TYR A 140 15.47 -0.36 5.73
C TYR A 140 16.19 -1.50 4.98
N LEU A 141 16.53 -1.27 3.71
CA LEU A 141 17.21 -2.26 2.86
C LEU A 141 18.59 -2.62 3.42
N GLU A 142 19.35 -1.64 3.91
CA GLU A 142 20.64 -1.86 4.55
C GLU A 142 20.50 -2.70 5.83
N SER A 143 19.52 -2.40 6.67
CA SER A 143 19.26 -3.13 7.92
C SER A 143 18.92 -4.60 7.66
N ASN A 144 18.14 -4.90 6.63
CA ASN A 144 17.79 -6.27 6.26
C ASN A 144 18.98 -7.07 5.72
N ARG A 145 19.85 -6.45 4.91
CA ARG A 145 21.08 -7.10 4.41
C ARG A 145 22.05 -7.49 5.52
N VAL A 146 22.17 -6.66 6.56
CA VAL A 146 23.01 -6.97 7.72
C VAL A 146 22.45 -8.18 8.49
N ASN A 147 21.14 -8.27 8.67
CA ASN A 147 20.51 -9.40 9.36
C ASN A 147 20.66 -10.73 8.60
N GLU A 148 20.58 -10.72 7.27
CA GLU A 148 20.84 -11.90 6.43
C GLU A 148 22.30 -12.36 6.54
N THR A 149 23.25 -11.43 6.53
CA THR A 149 24.67 -11.74 6.61
C THR A 149 25.02 -12.40 7.95
N VAL A 150 24.53 -11.83 9.06
CA VAL A 150 24.75 -12.39 10.41
C VAL A 150 24.13 -13.79 10.55
N SER A 151 22.93 -13.99 10.01
CA SER A 151 22.24 -15.29 10.07
C SER A 151 23.00 -16.38 9.28
N ASN A 152 23.53 -16.04 8.10
CA ASN A 152 24.33 -16.96 7.28
C ASN A 152 25.68 -17.30 7.92
N GLU A 153 26.36 -16.34 8.56
CA GLU A 153 27.62 -16.57 9.27
C GLU A 153 27.43 -17.50 10.49
N LEU A 154 26.35 -17.32 11.25
CA LEU A 154 26.00 -18.18 12.38
C LEU A 154 25.69 -19.62 11.94
N GLN A 155 25.02 -19.80 10.80
CA GLN A 155 24.72 -21.13 10.25
C GLN A 155 25.99 -21.85 9.78
N GLN A 156 26.90 -21.16 9.07
CA GLN A 156 28.16 -21.76 8.62
C GLN A 156 29.06 -22.15 9.79
N SER A 157 29.08 -21.35 10.86
CA SER A 157 29.88 -21.63 12.06
C SER A 157 29.44 -22.93 12.76
N ALA A 158 28.13 -23.20 12.78
CA ALA A 158 27.55 -24.39 13.41
C ALA A 158 27.77 -25.68 12.59
N GLU A 159 27.92 -25.58 11.27
CA GLU A 159 28.17 -26.74 10.39
C GLU A 159 29.64 -27.20 10.42
N THR A 160 30.59 -26.32 10.75
CA THR A 160 32.02 -26.66 10.82
C THR A 160 32.47 -27.32 12.13
N GLU A 161 31.61 -27.41 13.15
CA GLU A 161 31.92 -28.05 14.44
C GLU A 161 31.34 -29.47 14.60
N GLY A 162 30.85 -30.08 13.52
CA GLY A 162 30.26 -31.44 13.48
C GLY A 162 31.22 -32.56 13.07
#